data_AF-A0A2R6CZ58-F1
#
_entry.id   AF-A0A2R6CZ58-F1
#
_cell.length_a   1.000
_cell.length_b   1.000
_cell.length_c   1.000
_cell.angle_alpha   90.00
_cell.angle_beta   90.00
_cell.angle_gamma   90.00
#
_symmetry.space_group_name_H-M   'P 1'
#
loop_
_entity.id
_entity.type
_entity.pdbx_description
1 polymer ?
#
loop_
_entity_poly.entity_id
_entity_poly.type
_entity_poly.pdbx_seq_one_letter_code
_entity_poly.pdbx_strand_id
1 'polypeptide(L)'
;MERRQLYGGIIVLTGTVLAIVQVIHALQQSANPVVIAVDAIPMVAVALALAFAGSHLARDETYEPDLSRVLGWTAGGVIVFASFAALSLFGRNVATGDISRAAYVAIDNLTMGATAGVLVGLYDARGEQRLRELEGERDRIEQFAGKAADLSNYGRAIAQADDLSAVSAFSIEAVSTLLGFEETALLVVSGSEVTSIDSTFVSVDDGSLAALAEVATDGEVGSVVVHDEVPVDLDRTVGTLVTVHVARLDGSSVVFVSLTDEDDAVADEDRELLELLVSHTGMAIEGVESATAMV
;
A
#
# COMPACT_ATOMS: atom_id res chain seq x y z
N MET A 1 -7.51 -17.63 4.73
CA MET A 1 -6.88 -18.72 5.54
C MET A 1 -7.24 -20.13 5.09
N GLU A 2 -8.49 -20.61 5.18
CA GLU A 2 -8.83 -22.02 4.84
C GLU A 2 -8.54 -22.39 3.38
N ARG A 3 -8.83 -21.46 2.44
CA ARG A 3 -8.58 -21.68 1.01
C ARG A 3 -7.10 -21.84 0.69
N ARG A 4 -6.25 -20.94 1.18
CA ARG A 4 -4.80 -20.99 0.94
C ARG A 4 -4.16 -22.31 1.40
N GLN A 5 -4.49 -22.74 2.60
CA GLN A 5 -4.00 -24.00 3.16
C GLN A 5 -4.53 -25.22 2.38
N LEU A 6 -5.79 -25.19 1.97
CA LEU A 6 -6.40 -26.23 1.16
C LEU A 6 -5.72 -26.35 -0.21
N TYR A 7 -5.58 -25.25 -0.95
CA TYR A 7 -5.01 -25.27 -2.31
C TYR A 7 -3.50 -25.50 -2.32
N GLY A 8 -2.75 -24.84 -1.44
CA GLY A 8 -1.33 -25.12 -1.25
C GLY A 8 -1.11 -26.57 -0.79
N GLY A 9 -1.96 -27.07 0.11
CA GLY A 9 -1.96 -28.46 0.55
C GLY A 9 -2.23 -29.47 -0.58
N ILE A 10 -3.17 -29.18 -1.48
CA ILE A 10 -3.43 -30.02 -2.66
C ILE A 10 -2.19 -30.08 -3.58
N ILE A 11 -1.53 -28.95 -3.82
CA ILE A 11 -0.32 -28.91 -4.65
C ILE A 11 0.83 -29.68 -3.98
N VAL A 12 1.02 -29.50 -2.67
CA VAL A 12 1.99 -30.27 -1.86
C VAL A 12 1.72 -31.76 -1.96
N LEU A 13 0.48 -32.17 -1.72
CA LEU A 13 0.07 -33.57 -1.79
C LEU A 13 0.32 -34.14 -3.18
N THR A 14 -0.05 -33.40 -4.23
CA THR A 14 0.14 -33.79 -5.62
C THR A 14 1.61 -33.97 -5.95
N GLY A 15 2.47 -33.00 -5.64
CA GLY A 15 3.91 -33.10 -5.86
C GLY A 15 4.54 -34.26 -5.08
N THR A 16 4.09 -34.50 -3.85
CA THR A 16 4.58 -35.61 -3.02
C THR A 16 4.19 -36.98 -3.59
N VAL A 17 2.93 -37.14 -3.99
CA VAL A 17 2.43 -38.37 -4.61
C VAL A 17 3.15 -38.64 -5.92
N LEU A 18 3.34 -37.61 -6.77
CA LEU A 18 4.09 -37.74 -8.02
C LEU A 18 5.54 -38.15 -7.76
N ALA A 19 6.22 -37.56 -6.77
CA ALA A 19 7.58 -37.95 -6.41
C ALA A 19 7.67 -39.44 -6.03
N ILE A 20 6.72 -39.95 -5.22
CA ILE A 20 6.65 -41.37 -4.83
C ILE A 20 6.44 -42.26 -6.07
N VAL A 21 5.50 -41.89 -6.93
CA VAL A 21 5.20 -42.63 -8.17
C VAL A 21 6.42 -42.70 -9.08
N GLN A 22 7.15 -41.60 -9.24
CA GLN A 22 8.37 -41.56 -10.06
C GLN A 22 9.48 -42.47 -9.53
N VAL A 23 9.65 -42.55 -8.20
CA VAL A 23 10.60 -43.49 -7.60
C VAL A 23 10.18 -44.95 -7.86
N ILE A 24 8.91 -45.28 -7.66
CA ILE A 24 8.39 -46.64 -7.90
C ILE A 24 8.57 -47.03 -9.37
N HIS A 25 8.25 -46.12 -10.29
CA HIS A 25 8.41 -46.33 -11.73
C HIS A 25 9.86 -46.61 -12.12
N ALA A 26 10.81 -45.80 -11.64
CA ALA A 26 12.21 -45.98 -11.97
C ALA A 26 12.74 -47.35 -11.50
N LEU A 27 12.34 -47.79 -10.30
CA LEU A 27 12.71 -49.10 -9.75
C LEU A 27 12.09 -50.28 -10.52
N GLN A 28 10.90 -50.11 -11.11
CA GLN A 28 10.26 -51.14 -11.93
C GLN A 28 10.84 -51.20 -13.35
N GLN A 29 11.36 -50.08 -13.86
CA GLN A 29 11.81 -49.95 -15.25
C GLN A 29 13.18 -50.56 -15.52
N SER A 30 14.08 -50.56 -14.53
CA SER A 30 15.46 -51.00 -14.72
C SER A 30 16.06 -51.54 -13.43
N ALA A 31 16.89 -52.59 -13.53
CA ALA A 31 17.74 -53.04 -12.43
C ALA A 31 19.11 -52.32 -12.41
N ASN A 32 19.43 -51.53 -13.45
CA ASN A 32 20.68 -50.80 -13.53
C ASN A 32 20.58 -49.50 -12.70
N PRO A 33 21.40 -49.34 -11.64
CA PRO A 33 21.31 -48.19 -10.74
C PRO A 33 21.58 -46.86 -11.45
N VAL A 34 22.41 -46.84 -12.51
CA VAL A 34 22.70 -45.62 -13.27
C VAL A 34 21.48 -45.19 -14.08
N VAL A 35 20.76 -46.14 -14.70
CA VAL A 35 19.54 -45.85 -15.46
C VAL A 35 18.43 -45.38 -14.53
N ILE A 36 18.27 -46.03 -13.36
CA ILE A 36 17.33 -45.58 -12.32
C ILE A 36 17.63 -44.13 -11.92
N ALA A 37 18.90 -43.81 -11.64
CA ALA A 37 19.29 -42.47 -11.21
C ALA A 37 19.00 -41.41 -12.28
N VAL A 38 19.35 -41.68 -13.53
CA VAL A 38 19.17 -40.72 -14.64
C VAL A 38 17.70 -40.47 -14.94
N ASP A 39 16.85 -41.50 -14.88
CA ASP A 39 15.40 -41.36 -15.15
C ASP A 39 14.67 -40.76 -13.94
N ALA A 40 14.96 -41.22 -12.71
CA ALA A 40 14.22 -40.82 -11.51
C ALA A 40 14.57 -39.42 -11.01
N ILE A 41 15.87 -39.09 -10.93
CA ILE A 41 16.33 -37.90 -10.20
C ILE A 41 15.70 -36.62 -10.78
N PRO A 42 15.70 -36.37 -12.11
CA PRO A 42 15.11 -35.16 -12.66
C PRO A 42 13.61 -35.07 -12.38
N MET A 43 12.87 -36.17 -12.53
CA MET A 43 11.42 -36.18 -12.36
C MET A 43 11.01 -36.06 -10.89
N VAL A 44 11.74 -36.70 -9.98
CA VAL A 44 11.56 -36.53 -8.53
C VAL A 44 11.89 -35.10 -8.12
N ALA A 45 12.96 -34.50 -8.65
CA ALA A 45 13.31 -33.11 -8.37
C ALA A 45 12.20 -32.14 -8.82
N VAL A 46 11.62 -32.36 -10.01
CA VAL A 46 10.48 -31.59 -10.52
C VAL A 46 9.24 -31.74 -9.63
N ALA A 47 8.91 -32.97 -9.22
CA ALA A 47 7.78 -33.24 -8.34
C ALA A 47 7.97 -32.64 -6.94
N LEU A 48 9.19 -32.65 -6.41
CA LEU A 48 9.54 -31.99 -5.16
C LEU A 48 9.51 -30.46 -5.29
N ALA A 49 9.92 -29.90 -6.43
CA ALA A 49 9.80 -28.47 -6.70
C ALA A 49 8.33 -28.03 -6.72
N LEU A 50 7.43 -28.86 -7.27
CA LEU A 50 6.00 -28.64 -7.20
C LEU A 50 5.49 -28.65 -5.76
N ALA A 51 5.93 -29.62 -4.94
CA ALA A 51 5.56 -29.68 -3.53
C ALA A 51 6.10 -28.46 -2.75
N PHE A 52 7.33 -28.04 -3.03
CA PHE A 52 7.93 -26.84 -2.45
C PHE A 52 7.12 -25.59 -2.81
N ALA A 53 6.76 -25.42 -4.08
CA ALA A 53 5.92 -24.31 -4.55
C ALA A 53 4.56 -24.29 -3.86
N GLY A 54 3.90 -25.44 -3.72
CA GLY A 54 2.65 -25.57 -2.96
C GLY A 54 2.82 -25.19 -1.48
N SER A 55 3.94 -25.57 -0.86
CA SER A 55 4.22 -25.24 0.55
C SER A 55 4.49 -23.75 0.76
N HIS A 56 5.12 -23.10 -0.22
CA HIS A 56 5.35 -21.67 -0.22
C HIS A 56 4.01 -20.92 -0.36
N LEU A 57 3.17 -21.35 -1.30
CA LEU A 57 1.83 -20.81 -1.52
C LEU A 57 0.89 -21.00 -0.32
N ALA A 58 1.05 -22.10 0.43
CA ALA A 58 0.28 -22.32 1.65
C ALA A 58 0.63 -21.34 2.78
N ARG A 59 1.86 -20.82 2.80
CA ARG A 59 2.41 -20.00 3.88
C ARG A 59 2.32 -18.49 3.61
N ASP A 60 2.47 -18.08 2.35
CA ASP A 60 2.57 -16.67 1.98
C ASP A 60 1.19 -16.08 1.65
N GLU A 61 0.78 -15.08 2.44
CA GLU A 61 -0.55 -14.46 2.37
C GLU A 61 -0.72 -13.59 1.12
N THR A 62 0.40 -13.12 0.57
CA THR A 62 0.48 -12.23 -0.59
C THR A 62 -0.21 -12.81 -1.82
N TYR A 63 -0.26 -14.14 -1.94
CA TYR A 63 -0.81 -14.83 -3.12
C TYR A 63 -2.30 -15.22 -2.99
N GLU A 64 -2.97 -14.92 -1.88
CA GLU A 64 -4.38 -15.30 -1.68
C GLU A 64 -5.33 -14.75 -2.77
N PRO A 65 -5.18 -13.51 -3.26
CA PRO A 65 -6.00 -12.99 -4.38
C PRO A 65 -5.76 -13.73 -5.71
N ASP A 66 -4.53 -14.21 -5.92
CA ASP A 66 -4.06 -14.72 -7.22
C ASP A 66 -4.09 -16.26 -7.33
N LEU A 67 -4.58 -16.93 -6.30
CA LEU A 67 -4.60 -18.39 -6.19
C LEU A 67 -5.43 -19.07 -7.31
N SER A 68 -6.54 -18.46 -7.71
CA SER A 68 -7.38 -18.94 -8.82
C SER A 68 -6.65 -18.91 -10.16
N ARG A 69 -5.79 -17.91 -10.37
CA ARG A 69 -4.97 -17.73 -11.57
C ARG A 69 -3.86 -18.78 -11.62
N VAL A 70 -3.19 -19.05 -10.50
CA VAL A 70 -2.20 -20.14 -10.39
C VAL A 70 -2.84 -21.51 -10.72
N LEU A 71 -4.04 -21.78 -10.19
CA LEU A 71 -4.79 -23.00 -10.49
C LEU A 71 -5.22 -23.08 -11.96
N GLY A 72 -5.67 -21.96 -12.54
CA GLY A 72 -6.02 -21.86 -13.95
C GLY A 72 -4.85 -22.25 -14.86
N TRP A 73 -3.66 -21.71 -14.58
CA TRP A 73 -2.44 -22.07 -15.31
C TRP A 73 -1.99 -23.51 -15.07
N THR A 74 -2.13 -24.01 -13.83
CA THR A 74 -1.84 -25.41 -13.51
C THR A 74 -2.74 -26.37 -14.29
N ALA A 75 -4.05 -26.13 -14.28
CA ALA A 75 -5.02 -26.92 -15.02
C ALA A 75 -4.77 -26.83 -16.53
N GLY A 76 -4.49 -25.63 -17.05
CA GLY A 76 -4.12 -25.41 -18.45
C GLY A 76 -2.88 -26.21 -18.86
N GLY A 77 -1.82 -26.15 -18.05
CA GLY A 77 -0.58 -26.91 -18.27
C GLY A 77 -0.83 -28.43 -18.29
N VAL A 78 -1.60 -28.93 -17.32
CA VAL A 78 -2.02 -30.35 -17.27
C VAL A 78 -2.78 -30.76 -18.54
N ILE A 79 -3.75 -29.97 -18.99
CA ILE A 79 -4.56 -30.27 -20.19
C ILE A 79 -3.70 -30.29 -21.46
N VAL A 80 -2.80 -29.31 -21.62
CA VAL A 80 -1.90 -29.22 -22.78
C VAL A 80 -0.98 -30.44 -22.83
N PHE A 81 -0.36 -30.80 -21.71
CA PHE A 81 0.55 -31.94 -21.68
C PHE A 81 -0.18 -33.29 -21.73
N ALA A 82 -1.39 -33.40 -21.19
CA ALA A 82 -2.23 -34.58 -21.38
C ALA A 82 -2.56 -34.79 -22.87
N SER A 83 -2.77 -33.69 -23.61
CA SER A 83 -2.98 -33.74 -25.06
C SER A 83 -1.72 -34.22 -25.80
N PHE A 84 -0.53 -33.76 -25.40
CA PHE A 84 0.74 -34.27 -25.93
C PHE A 84 0.95 -35.75 -25.62
N ALA A 85 0.62 -36.20 -24.42
CA ALA A 85 0.69 -37.60 -24.03
C ALA A 85 -0.24 -38.47 -24.89
N ALA A 86 -1.50 -38.06 -25.04
CA ALA A 86 -2.49 -38.76 -25.85
C ALA A 86 -2.03 -38.86 -27.32
N LEU A 87 -1.53 -37.77 -27.90
CA LEU A 87 -1.02 -37.75 -29.27
C LEU A 87 0.20 -38.67 -29.43
N SER A 88 1.14 -38.64 -28.48
CA SER A 88 2.33 -39.50 -28.50
C SER A 88 1.97 -40.99 -28.42
N LEU A 89 1.03 -41.35 -27.54
CA LEU A 89 0.55 -42.72 -27.37
C LEU A 89 -0.21 -43.21 -28.60
N PHE A 90 -1.06 -42.35 -29.19
CA PHE A 90 -1.73 -42.66 -30.44
C PHE A 90 -0.71 -42.94 -31.57
N GLY A 91 0.29 -42.08 -31.70
CA GLY A 91 1.36 -42.25 -32.69
C GLY A 91 2.14 -43.57 -32.52
N ARG A 92 2.49 -43.93 -31.28
CA ARG A 92 3.14 -45.22 -30.97
C ARG A 92 2.25 -46.41 -31.31
N ASN A 93 0.98 -46.37 -30.89
CA ASN A 93 0.03 -47.44 -31.17
C ASN A 93 -0.12 -47.68 -32.69
N VAL A 94 -0.19 -46.60 -33.48
CA VAL A 94 -0.27 -46.69 -34.95
C VAL A 94 1.03 -47.22 -35.57
N ALA A 95 2.20 -46.82 -35.06
CA ALA A 95 3.49 -47.17 -35.66
C ALA A 95 3.99 -48.57 -35.29
N THR A 96 3.81 -48.99 -34.03
CA THR A 96 4.40 -50.24 -33.49
C THR A 96 3.37 -51.22 -32.97
N GLY A 97 2.08 -50.83 -32.88
CA GLY A 97 1.03 -51.66 -32.26
C GLY A 97 1.22 -51.86 -30.76
N ASP A 98 2.12 -51.10 -30.13
CA ASP A 98 2.51 -51.28 -28.73
C ASP A 98 2.13 -50.05 -27.89
N ILE A 99 1.32 -50.30 -26.86
CA ILE A 99 0.96 -49.34 -25.82
C ILE A 99 1.53 -49.73 -24.46
N SER A 100 2.47 -50.69 -24.45
CA SER A 100 3.27 -50.95 -23.28
C SER A 100 3.86 -49.62 -22.82
N ARG A 101 3.70 -49.36 -21.52
CA ARG A 101 4.12 -48.13 -20.86
C ARG A 101 3.24 -46.88 -21.05
N ALA A 102 2.00 -47.02 -21.52
CA ALA A 102 1.08 -45.89 -21.66
C ALA A 102 0.91 -45.05 -20.37
N ALA A 103 0.79 -45.73 -19.23
CA ALA A 103 0.67 -45.07 -17.93
C ALA A 103 1.89 -44.19 -17.58
N TYR A 104 3.11 -44.63 -17.91
CA TYR A 104 4.32 -43.87 -17.61
C TYR A 104 4.39 -42.58 -18.44
N VAL A 105 4.17 -42.69 -19.76
CA VAL A 105 4.16 -41.53 -20.66
C VAL A 105 3.11 -40.51 -20.21
N ALA A 106 1.92 -40.97 -19.79
CA ALA A 106 0.88 -40.09 -19.29
C ALA A 106 1.31 -39.36 -18.01
N ILE A 107 1.81 -40.10 -17.00
CA ILE A 107 2.21 -39.54 -15.70
C ILE A 107 3.37 -38.54 -15.84
N ASP A 108 4.36 -38.83 -16.69
CA ASP A 108 5.49 -37.92 -16.92
C ASP A 108 5.03 -36.60 -17.55
N ASN A 109 4.19 -36.68 -18.59
CA ASN A 109 3.65 -35.48 -19.23
C ASN A 109 2.76 -34.69 -18.28
N LEU A 110 1.88 -35.36 -17.52
CA LEU A 110 1.02 -34.71 -16.53
C LEU A 110 1.86 -33.99 -15.46
N THR A 111 2.96 -34.59 -15.01
CA THR A 111 3.90 -33.99 -14.04
C THR A 111 4.56 -32.74 -14.63
N MET A 112 5.05 -32.82 -15.88
CA MET A 112 5.63 -31.68 -16.57
C MET A 112 4.60 -30.55 -16.77
N GLY A 113 3.37 -30.89 -17.16
CA GLY A 113 2.29 -29.93 -17.36
C GLY A 113 1.88 -29.22 -16.09
N ALA A 114 1.72 -29.97 -14.99
CA ALA A 114 1.41 -29.39 -13.68
C ALA A 114 2.53 -28.45 -13.22
N THR A 115 3.79 -28.84 -13.39
CA THR A 115 4.94 -28.02 -13.00
C THR A 115 5.04 -26.75 -13.84
N ALA A 116 4.98 -26.88 -15.16
CA ALA A 116 5.02 -25.74 -16.08
C ALA A 116 3.87 -24.77 -15.79
N GLY A 117 2.66 -25.29 -15.57
CA GLY A 117 1.49 -24.49 -15.22
C GLY A 117 1.65 -23.74 -13.89
N VAL A 118 2.14 -24.39 -12.83
CA VAL A 118 2.42 -23.70 -11.56
C VAL A 118 3.47 -22.60 -11.73
N LEU A 119 4.54 -22.86 -12.49
CA LEU A 119 5.60 -21.86 -12.74
C LEU A 119 5.05 -20.63 -13.46
N VAL A 120 4.29 -20.83 -14.53
CA VAL A 120 3.65 -19.73 -15.28
C VAL A 120 2.67 -18.98 -14.39
N GLY A 121 1.85 -19.70 -13.62
CA GLY A 121 0.88 -19.10 -12.71
C GLY A 121 1.53 -18.24 -11.63
N LEU A 122 2.64 -18.68 -11.04
CA LEU A 122 3.39 -17.89 -10.06
C LEU A 122 4.04 -16.66 -10.69
N TYR A 123 4.55 -16.77 -11.91
CA TYR A 123 5.12 -15.62 -12.63
C TYR A 123 4.06 -14.56 -12.93
N ASP A 124 2.90 -15.00 -13.42
CA ASP A 124 1.76 -14.15 -13.75
C ASP A 124 1.18 -13.45 -12.50
N ALA A 125 1.02 -14.19 -11.39
CA ALA A 125 0.61 -13.63 -10.10
C ALA A 125 1.57 -12.54 -9.60
N ARG A 126 2.88 -12.77 -9.70
CA ARG A 126 3.90 -11.77 -9.34
C ARG A 126 3.88 -10.54 -10.25
N GLY A 127 3.52 -10.73 -11.52
CA GLY A 127 3.36 -9.62 -12.47
C GLY A 127 2.21 -8.70 -12.05
N GLU A 128 1.07 -9.30 -11.72
CA GLU A 128 -0.11 -8.56 -11.29
C GLU A 128 0.10 -7.84 -9.96
N GLN A 129 0.78 -8.47 -9.00
CA GLN A 129 1.12 -7.83 -7.74
C GLN A 129 1.95 -6.56 -7.96
N ARG A 130 3.00 -6.63 -8.78
CA ARG A 130 3.81 -5.45 -9.11
C ARG A 130 3.00 -4.38 -9.83
N LEU A 131 2.04 -4.78 -10.67
CA LEU A 131 1.18 -3.82 -11.34
C LEU A 131 0.33 -3.06 -10.33
N ARG A 132 -0.30 -3.75 -9.36
CA ARG A 132 -1.07 -3.11 -8.28
C ARG A 132 -0.22 -2.19 -7.42
N GLU A 133 1.00 -2.61 -7.09
CA GLU A 133 1.95 -1.77 -6.33
C GLU A 133 2.29 -0.49 -7.11
N LEU A 134 2.56 -0.61 -8.41
CA LEU A 134 2.83 0.54 -9.28
C LEU A 134 1.61 1.44 -9.48
N GLU A 135 0.41 0.87 -9.59
CA GLU A 135 -0.84 1.63 -9.69
C GLU A 135 -1.10 2.40 -8.40
N GLY A 136 -0.92 1.78 -7.24
CA GLY A 136 -1.06 2.45 -5.94
C GLY A 136 -0.06 3.60 -5.77
N GLU A 137 1.20 3.39 -6.16
CA GLU A 137 2.22 4.45 -6.12
C GLU A 137 1.89 5.60 -7.09
N ARG A 138 1.42 5.29 -8.30
CA ARG A 138 1.00 6.30 -9.27
C ARG A 138 -0.17 7.13 -8.72
N ASP A 139 -1.18 6.47 -8.16
CA ASP A 139 -2.37 7.14 -7.64
C ASP A 139 -2.00 8.06 -6.46
N ARG A 140 -1.09 7.62 -5.58
CA ARG A 140 -0.52 8.45 -4.52
C ARG A 140 0.20 9.69 -5.08
N ILE A 141 1.08 9.50 -6.06
CA ILE A 141 1.82 10.61 -6.69
C ILE A 141 0.87 11.58 -7.40
N GLU A 142 -0.16 11.08 -8.10
CA GLU A 142 -1.15 11.90 -8.79
C GLU A 142 -1.98 12.71 -7.80
N GLN A 143 -2.39 12.09 -6.69
CA GLN A 143 -3.09 12.77 -5.60
C GLN A 143 -2.23 13.88 -4.99
N PHE A 144 -0.96 13.58 -4.65
CA PHE A 144 -0.02 14.57 -4.12
C PHE A 144 0.22 15.73 -5.11
N ALA A 145 0.45 15.42 -6.39
CA ALA A 145 0.64 16.44 -7.42
C ALA A 145 -0.60 17.33 -7.60
N GLY A 146 -1.80 16.74 -7.50
CA GLY A 146 -3.07 17.49 -7.48
C GLY A 146 -3.14 18.45 -6.31
N LYS A 147 -2.94 17.95 -5.08
CA LYS A 147 -2.92 18.77 -3.87
C LYS A 147 -1.86 19.88 -3.93
N ALA A 148 -0.66 19.59 -4.44
CA ALA A 148 0.42 20.58 -4.58
C ALA A 148 0.09 21.67 -5.62
N ALA A 149 -0.58 21.31 -6.71
CA ALA A 149 -1.01 22.28 -7.72
C ALA A 149 -2.07 23.25 -7.17
N ASP A 150 -3.03 22.72 -6.41
CA ASP A 150 -4.05 23.54 -5.76
C ASP A 150 -3.45 24.39 -4.62
N LEU A 151 -2.51 23.84 -3.84
CA LEU A 151 -1.74 24.58 -2.86
C LEU A 151 -0.98 25.76 -3.48
N SER A 152 -0.42 25.61 -4.68
CA SER A 152 0.22 26.72 -5.40
C SER A 152 -0.76 27.86 -5.74
N ASN A 153 -2.04 27.55 -5.97
CA ASN A 153 -3.06 28.56 -6.18
C ASN A 153 -3.39 29.29 -4.87
N TYR A 154 -3.55 28.55 -3.76
CA TYR A 154 -3.75 29.14 -2.43
C TYR A 154 -2.55 29.98 -1.98
N GLY A 155 -1.32 29.50 -2.14
CA GLY A 155 -0.10 30.25 -1.82
C GLY A 155 -0.01 31.58 -2.60
N ARG A 156 -0.49 31.61 -3.85
CA ARG A 156 -0.60 32.86 -4.63
C ARG A 156 -1.71 33.79 -4.12
N ALA A 157 -2.85 33.25 -3.70
CA ALA A 157 -3.94 34.04 -3.12
C ALA A 157 -3.53 34.65 -1.77
N ILE A 158 -2.91 33.85 -0.90
CA ILE A 158 -2.35 34.25 0.39
C ILE A 158 -1.30 35.37 0.21
N ALA A 159 -0.37 35.20 -0.74
CA ALA A 159 0.66 36.20 -1.00
C ALA A 159 0.13 37.52 -1.59
N GLN A 160 -1.10 37.53 -2.13
CA GLN A 160 -1.76 38.72 -2.68
C GLN A 160 -2.82 39.30 -1.74
N ALA A 161 -3.01 38.72 -0.56
CA ALA A 161 -3.99 39.19 0.40
C ALA A 161 -3.57 40.55 0.98
N ASP A 162 -4.52 41.49 1.02
CA ASP A 162 -4.29 42.86 1.50
C ASP A 162 -4.45 43.00 3.02
N ASP A 163 -5.06 42.01 3.69
CA ASP A 163 -5.31 42.02 5.13
C ASP A 163 -5.23 40.62 5.76
N LEU A 164 -5.12 40.61 7.09
CA LEU A 164 -4.96 39.40 7.89
C LEU A 164 -6.18 38.47 7.83
N SER A 165 -7.38 39.02 7.64
CA SER A 165 -8.61 38.22 7.53
C SER A 165 -8.61 37.42 6.22
N ALA A 166 -8.22 38.05 5.11
CA ALA A 166 -8.07 37.40 3.82
C ALA A 166 -6.99 36.30 3.85
N VAL A 167 -5.85 36.56 4.49
CA VAL A 167 -4.82 35.53 4.70
C VAL A 167 -5.40 34.34 5.47
N SER A 168 -6.07 34.59 6.60
CA SER A 168 -6.64 33.53 7.43
C SER A 168 -7.71 32.70 6.70
N ALA A 169 -8.60 33.35 5.96
CA ALA A 169 -9.66 32.68 5.22
C ALA A 169 -9.09 31.74 4.15
N PHE A 170 -8.12 32.21 3.35
CA PHE A 170 -7.47 31.35 2.35
C PHE A 170 -6.67 30.21 2.97
N SER A 171 -5.99 30.43 4.10
CA SER A 171 -5.24 29.37 4.78
C SER A 171 -6.16 28.32 5.39
N ILE A 172 -7.26 28.72 6.03
CA ILE A 172 -8.28 27.79 6.56
C ILE A 172 -8.94 27.00 5.42
N GLU A 173 -9.31 27.68 4.33
CA GLU A 173 -9.90 27.00 3.16
C GLU A 173 -8.93 25.98 2.56
N ALA A 174 -7.64 26.33 2.42
CA ALA A 174 -6.62 25.42 1.90
C ALA A 174 -6.47 24.18 2.79
N VAL A 175 -6.43 24.35 4.11
CA VAL A 175 -6.33 23.22 5.05
C VAL A 175 -7.57 22.34 5.00
N SER A 176 -8.76 22.93 4.94
CA SER A 176 -10.00 22.16 4.87
C SER A 176 -10.15 21.39 3.56
N THR A 177 -9.88 22.04 2.43
CA THR A 177 -10.14 21.46 1.10
C THR A 177 -9.06 20.49 0.64
N LEU A 178 -7.78 20.77 0.93
CA LEU A 178 -6.67 19.95 0.43
C LEU A 178 -6.34 18.77 1.34
N LEU A 179 -6.56 18.96 2.64
CA LEU A 179 -6.05 18.05 3.67
C LEU A 179 -7.17 17.43 4.50
N GLY A 180 -8.41 17.85 4.29
CA GLY A 180 -9.59 17.22 4.89
C GLY A 180 -9.81 17.55 6.36
N PHE A 181 -9.10 18.55 6.91
CA PHE A 181 -9.36 18.96 8.30
C PHE A 181 -10.65 19.79 8.38
N GLU A 182 -11.60 19.32 9.17
CA GLU A 182 -12.94 19.90 9.24
C GLU A 182 -12.99 21.15 10.12
N GLU A 183 -12.24 21.15 11.22
CA GLU A 183 -12.22 22.25 12.19
C GLU A 183 -10.80 22.82 12.30
N THR A 184 -10.68 24.11 12.01
CA THR A 184 -9.39 24.78 11.85
C THR A 184 -9.49 26.22 12.33
N ALA A 185 -8.46 26.71 13.03
CA ALA A 185 -8.35 28.09 13.46
C ALA A 185 -6.94 28.64 13.24
N LEU A 186 -6.91 29.94 12.94
CA LEU A 186 -5.71 30.76 12.96
C LEU A 186 -5.82 31.74 14.14
N LEU A 187 -4.90 31.62 15.09
CA LEU A 187 -4.96 32.29 16.39
C LEU A 187 -3.71 33.15 16.60
N VAL A 188 -3.88 34.32 17.24
CA VAL A 188 -2.78 35.16 17.72
C VAL A 188 -2.67 34.98 19.24
N VAL A 189 -1.48 34.60 19.69
CA VAL A 189 -1.13 34.43 21.09
C VAL A 189 -0.22 35.59 21.52
N SER A 190 -0.71 36.44 22.41
CA SER A 190 -0.01 37.61 22.95
C SER A 190 0.12 37.49 24.47
N GLY A 191 1.22 36.91 24.95
CA GLY A 191 1.37 36.59 26.36
C GLY A 191 0.35 35.54 26.79
N SER A 192 -0.60 35.92 27.67
CA SER A 192 -1.69 35.04 28.13
C SER A 192 -3.02 35.29 27.43
N GLU A 193 -3.05 36.16 26.43
CA GLU A 193 -4.27 36.49 25.68
C GLU A 193 -4.22 35.80 24.32
N VAL A 194 -5.25 35.01 24.02
CA VAL A 194 -5.43 34.33 22.73
C VAL A 194 -6.59 34.97 22.01
N THR A 195 -6.35 35.45 20.79
CA THR A 195 -7.37 36.04 19.92
C THR A 195 -7.48 35.22 18.64
N SER A 196 -8.70 34.81 18.29
CA SER A 196 -8.96 34.18 16.99
C SER A 196 -8.95 35.24 15.89
N ILE A 197 -8.14 35.03 14.84
CA ILE A 197 -8.27 35.78 13.59
C ILE A 197 -9.49 35.25 12.85
N ASP A 198 -9.49 33.93 12.64
CA ASP A 198 -10.59 33.21 12.04
C ASP A 198 -10.59 31.76 12.57
N SER A 199 -11.78 31.17 12.67
CA SER A 199 -11.99 29.87 13.27
C SER A 199 -13.24 29.21 12.71
N THR A 200 -13.10 27.97 12.28
CA THR A 200 -14.22 27.10 11.93
C THR A 200 -14.62 26.17 13.08
N PHE A 201 -13.97 26.29 14.25
CA PHE A 201 -14.34 25.49 15.41
C PHE A 201 -15.75 25.83 15.89
N VAL A 202 -16.57 24.79 15.99
CA VAL A 202 -17.91 24.86 16.59
C VAL A 202 -17.97 23.96 17.82
N SER A 203 -17.07 22.98 17.91
CA SER A 203 -17.10 21.90 18.91
C SER A 203 -16.21 22.14 20.14
N VAL A 204 -15.33 23.15 20.10
CA VAL A 204 -14.33 23.43 21.14
C VAL A 204 -14.59 24.81 21.74
N ASP A 205 -14.57 24.91 23.08
CA ASP A 205 -14.71 26.19 23.77
C ASP A 205 -13.44 27.04 23.69
N ASP A 206 -13.58 28.36 23.83
CA ASP A 206 -12.46 29.32 23.73
C ASP A 206 -11.31 29.00 24.69
N GLY A 207 -11.59 28.44 25.88
CA GLY A 207 -10.57 28.08 26.86
C GLY A 207 -9.73 26.90 26.41
N SER A 208 -10.37 25.85 25.90
CA SER A 208 -9.69 24.69 25.32
C SER A 208 -8.91 25.05 24.05
N LEU A 209 -9.47 25.92 23.20
CA LEU A 209 -8.78 26.42 22.01
C LEU A 209 -7.54 27.27 22.37
N ALA A 210 -7.62 28.09 23.42
CA ALA A 210 -6.48 28.84 23.92
C ALA A 210 -5.35 27.92 24.44
N ALA A 211 -5.70 26.84 25.16
CA ALA A 211 -4.72 25.87 25.62
C ALA A 211 -4.04 25.12 24.46
N LEU A 212 -4.79 24.76 23.41
CA LEU A 212 -4.22 24.19 22.17
C LEU A 212 -3.28 25.19 21.47
N ALA A 213 -3.65 26.47 21.44
CA ALA A 213 -2.83 27.53 20.86
C ALA A 213 -1.51 27.71 21.62
N GLU A 214 -1.53 27.66 22.95
CA GLU A 214 -0.33 27.72 23.77
C GLU A 214 0.63 26.57 23.47
N VAL A 215 0.12 25.33 23.36
CA VAL A 215 0.93 24.16 22.97
C VAL A 215 1.61 24.38 21.62
N ALA A 216 0.92 24.99 20.66
CA ALA A 216 1.47 25.28 19.34
C ALA A 216 2.66 26.26 19.41
N THR A 217 2.69 27.20 20.37
CA THR A 217 3.77 28.20 20.46
C THR A 217 5.13 27.63 20.88
N ASP A 218 5.14 26.49 21.55
CA ASP A 218 6.37 25.77 21.95
C ASP A 218 7.07 25.09 20.76
N GLY A 219 6.36 24.92 19.64
CA GLY A 219 6.89 24.35 18.40
C GLY A 219 7.87 25.27 17.67
N GLU A 220 8.68 24.68 16.78
CA GLU A 220 9.52 25.42 15.85
C GLU A 220 8.64 26.08 14.77
N VAL A 221 8.95 27.35 14.43
CA VAL A 221 8.19 28.11 13.43
C VAL A 221 8.25 27.40 12.07
N GLY A 222 7.10 27.21 11.46
CA GLY A 222 6.93 26.50 10.18
C GLY A 222 6.89 24.98 10.30
N SER A 223 7.10 24.40 11.49
CA SER A 223 7.08 22.95 11.69
C SER A 223 5.69 22.46 12.12
N VAL A 224 5.22 21.41 11.45
CA VAL A 224 3.93 20.79 11.75
C VAL A 224 4.09 19.75 12.86
N VAL A 225 3.30 19.85 13.92
CA VAL A 225 3.27 18.89 15.02
C VAL A 225 1.94 18.15 14.99
N VAL A 226 2.01 16.83 14.79
CA VAL A 226 0.87 15.91 14.91
C VAL A 226 0.90 15.31 16.32
N HIS A 227 -0.22 15.36 17.01
CA HIS A 227 -0.32 14.89 18.40
C HIS A 227 -1.03 13.54 18.45
N ASP A 228 -0.34 12.53 19.00
CA ASP A 228 -0.91 11.20 19.24
C ASP A 228 -1.98 11.20 20.35
N GLU A 229 -1.89 12.16 21.27
CA GLU A 229 -2.88 12.39 22.34
C GLU A 229 -3.21 13.88 22.40
N VAL A 230 -4.50 14.21 22.44
CA VAL A 230 -4.96 15.59 22.56
C VAL A 230 -4.59 16.11 23.96
N PRO A 231 -3.84 17.22 24.07
CA PRO A 231 -3.31 17.71 25.36
C PRO A 231 -4.36 18.42 26.23
N VAL A 232 -5.62 18.46 25.79
CA VAL A 232 -6.75 19.07 26.49
C VAL A 232 -7.92 18.07 26.51
N ASP A 233 -8.71 18.10 27.58
CA ASP A 233 -9.90 17.27 27.69
C ASP A 233 -11.01 17.90 26.85
N LEU A 234 -11.38 17.22 25.76
CA LEU A 234 -12.45 17.67 24.86
C LEU A 234 -13.70 16.84 25.14
N ASP A 235 -14.87 17.48 25.03
CA ASP A 235 -16.18 16.83 25.20
C ASP A 235 -16.50 15.76 24.11
N ARG A 236 -15.57 15.53 23.18
CA ARG A 236 -15.67 14.54 22.10
C ARG A 236 -14.35 13.81 21.87
N THR A 237 -14.44 12.66 21.22
CA THR A 237 -13.27 11.96 20.67
C THR A 237 -12.83 12.67 19.40
N VAL A 238 -11.54 13.00 19.34
CA VAL A 238 -10.87 13.58 18.19
C VAL A 238 -9.88 12.53 17.71
N GLY A 239 -9.86 12.29 16.41
CA GLY A 239 -8.92 11.32 15.83
C GLY A 239 -7.52 11.88 15.78
N THR A 240 -7.37 13.06 15.15
CA THR A 240 -6.05 13.68 14.97
C THR A 240 -6.08 15.18 15.26
N LEU A 241 -5.11 15.65 16.05
CA LEU A 241 -4.82 17.06 16.28
C LEU A 241 -3.51 17.45 15.60
N VAL A 242 -3.55 18.55 14.86
CA VAL A 242 -2.38 19.19 14.26
C VAL A 242 -2.24 20.61 14.79
N THR A 243 -1.05 20.95 15.27
CA THR A 243 -0.70 22.31 15.67
C THR A 243 0.53 22.79 14.92
N VAL A 244 0.53 24.07 14.54
CA VAL A 244 1.65 24.67 13.83
C VAL A 244 1.94 26.07 14.36
N HIS A 245 3.21 26.35 14.64
CA HIS A 245 3.66 27.70 14.90
C HIS A 245 3.90 28.42 13.56
N VAL A 246 3.03 29.35 13.18
CA VAL A 246 3.03 29.96 11.84
C VAL A 246 4.07 31.05 11.71
N ALA A 247 4.06 32.02 12.63
CA ALA A 247 4.96 33.16 12.59
C ALA A 247 5.17 33.73 13.99
N ARG A 248 6.31 34.40 14.20
CA ARG A 248 6.58 35.16 15.41
C ARG A 248 6.63 36.64 15.06
N LEU A 249 5.72 37.40 15.65
CA LEU A 249 5.60 38.84 15.49
C LEU A 249 6.17 39.55 16.74
N ASP A 250 6.22 40.88 16.70
CA ASP A 250 6.71 41.70 17.82
C ASP A 250 5.78 41.60 19.03
N GLY A 251 6.07 40.65 19.92
CA GLY A 251 5.34 40.43 21.17
C GLY A 251 4.16 39.47 21.06
N SER A 252 3.93 38.87 19.90
CA SER A 252 2.86 37.89 19.67
C SER A 252 3.33 36.75 18.76
N SER A 253 2.64 35.60 18.82
CA SER A 253 2.87 34.44 17.97
C SER A 253 1.59 34.10 17.23
N VAL A 254 1.67 33.79 15.94
CA VAL A 254 0.54 33.29 15.18
C VAL A 254 0.64 31.78 15.09
N VAL A 255 -0.45 31.09 15.41
CA VAL A 255 -0.51 29.63 15.43
C VAL A 255 -1.71 29.12 14.65
N PHE A 256 -1.54 27.92 14.12
CA PHE A 256 -2.55 27.15 13.41
C PHE A 256 -2.94 25.97 14.29
N VAL A 257 -4.23 25.75 14.48
CA VAL A 257 -4.77 24.57 15.19
C VAL A 257 -5.81 23.94 14.31
N SER A 258 -5.71 22.63 14.09
CA SER A 258 -6.59 21.90 13.19
C SER A 258 -6.91 20.51 13.74
N LEU A 259 -8.18 20.09 13.61
CA LEU A 259 -8.71 18.82 14.08
C LEU A 259 -9.38 18.04 12.94
N THR A 260 -9.28 16.73 13.02
CA THR A 260 -10.13 15.80 12.27
C THR A 260 -10.67 14.70 13.19
N ASP A 261 -11.89 14.27 12.91
CA ASP A 261 -12.53 13.12 13.58
C ASP A 261 -12.01 11.78 13.05
N GLU A 262 -11.27 11.79 11.94
CA GLU A 262 -10.63 10.59 11.39
C GLU A 262 -9.36 10.24 12.18
N ASP A 263 -9.28 8.99 12.64
CA ASP A 263 -8.11 8.38 13.29
C ASP A 263 -6.97 8.07 12.30
N ASP A 264 -7.03 8.64 11.09
CA ASP A 264 -6.06 8.39 10.04
C ASP A 264 -4.79 9.20 10.31
N ALA A 265 -3.65 8.51 10.31
CA ALA A 265 -2.36 9.15 10.45
C ALA A 265 -2.16 10.17 9.31
N VAL A 266 -1.76 11.40 9.65
CA VAL A 266 -1.38 12.42 8.67
C VAL A 266 -0.23 11.86 7.84
N ALA A 267 -0.46 11.71 6.53
CA ALA A 267 0.57 11.23 5.62
C ALA A 267 1.76 12.20 5.60
N ASP A 268 2.98 11.69 5.44
CA ASP A 268 4.20 12.50 5.35
C ASP A 268 4.06 13.56 4.24
N GLU A 269 3.44 13.19 3.12
CA GLU A 269 3.16 14.09 2.00
C GLU A 269 2.21 15.24 2.37
N ASP A 270 1.19 14.97 3.19
CA ASP A 270 0.23 15.99 3.64
C ASP A 270 0.86 16.93 4.69
N ARG A 271 1.78 16.40 5.51
CA ARG A 271 2.60 17.21 6.41
C ARG A 271 3.49 18.18 5.63
N GLU A 272 4.17 17.73 4.58
CA GLU A 272 5.01 18.60 3.74
C GLU A 272 4.18 19.74 3.10
N LEU A 273 2.96 19.44 2.66
CA LEU A 273 2.04 20.45 2.12
C LEU A 273 1.60 21.48 3.17
N LEU A 274 1.33 21.03 4.41
CA LEU A 274 1.05 21.93 5.53
C LEU A 274 2.23 22.85 5.85
N GLU A 275 3.45 22.31 5.93
CA GLU A 275 4.65 23.09 6.20
C GLU A 275 4.86 24.17 5.12
N LEU A 276 4.62 23.83 3.84
CA LEU A 276 4.68 24.79 2.75
C LEU A 276 3.57 25.86 2.82
N LEU A 277 2.33 25.47 3.12
CA LEU A 277 1.20 26.39 3.29
C LEU A 277 1.46 27.39 4.42
N VAL A 278 1.94 26.88 5.56
CA VAL A 278 2.23 27.67 6.76
C VAL A 278 3.37 28.64 6.49
N SER A 279 4.41 28.21 5.77
CA SER A 279 5.49 29.10 5.33
C SER A 279 4.97 30.26 4.48
N HIS A 280 4.08 30.00 3.52
CA HIS A 280 3.42 31.06 2.74
C HIS A 280 2.54 31.97 3.60
N THR A 281 1.80 31.39 4.55
CA THR A 281 0.93 32.12 5.48
C THR A 281 1.75 33.05 6.36
N GLY A 282 2.83 32.55 6.99
CA GLY A 282 3.72 33.36 7.84
C GLY A 282 4.35 34.53 7.08
N MET A 283 4.85 34.30 5.87
CA MET A 283 5.40 35.37 5.03
C MET A 283 4.35 36.44 4.67
N ALA A 284 3.11 36.03 4.39
CA ALA A 284 2.04 36.98 4.06
C ALA A 284 1.63 37.83 5.28
N ILE A 285 1.54 37.21 6.46
CA ILE A 285 1.25 37.91 7.73
C ILE A 285 2.31 38.97 8.01
N GLU A 286 3.60 38.62 7.91
CA GLU A 286 4.70 39.57 8.11
C GLU A 286 4.65 40.74 7.11
N GLY A 287 4.23 40.47 5.88
CA GLY A 287 4.04 41.49 4.84
C GLY A 287 2.91 42.47 5.16
N VAL A 288 1.76 41.98 5.61
CA VAL A 288 0.59 42.80 5.99
C VAL A 288 0.90 43.67 7.22
N GLU A 289 1.54 43.09 8.23
CA GLU A 289 1.98 43.82 9.43
C GLU A 289 2.98 44.93 9.08
N SER A 290 3.97 44.63 8.23
CA SER A 290 4.96 45.62 7.77
C SER A 290 4.30 46.77 7.00
N ALA A 291 3.30 46.47 6.16
CA ALA A 291 2.57 47.49 5.41
C ALA A 291 1.72 48.38 6.34
N THR A 292 1.10 47.80 7.36
CA THR A 292 0.28 48.51 8.35
C THR A 292 1.13 49.44 9.23
N ALA A 293 2.33 49.00 9.62
CA ALA A 293 3.27 49.81 10.41
C ALA A 293 3.88 51.01 9.65
N MET A 294 3.78 51.04 8.32
CA MET A 294 4.29 52.13 7.46
C MET A 294 3.28 53.25 7.19
N VAL A 295 2.00 53.06 7.53
CA VAL A 295 0.90 54.03 7.34
C VAL A 295 0.71 54.86 8.61
#